data_AF-A0A3D2Q7P1-F1
#
_entry.id   AF-A0A3D2Q7P1-F1
#
_cell.length_a   1.000
_cell.length_b   1.000
_cell.length_c   1.000
_cell.angle_alpha   90.00
_cell.angle_beta   90.00
_cell.angle_gamma   90.00
#
_symmetry.space_group_name_H-M   'P 1'
#
loop_
_entity.id
_entity.type
_entity.pdbx_description
1 polymer ?
#
loop_
_entity_poly.entity_id
_entity_poly.type
_entity_poly.pdbx_seq_one_letter_code
_entity_poly.pdbx_strand_id
1 'polypeptide(L)'
;MLRLVSFFEQGNLALLYPNKKLKTIAAIPAYNEEKFIGEVVHEAQNYVHQIIVIDDGSTDATAEVAAKAGTIVIRHETNKNYGGAIKSCFDASRKYNADLLVTLDGDGQHKASEIPLLIKLYRILGRIGFSGGG
;
A
#
# COMPACT_ATOMS: atom_id res chain seq x y z
N MET A 1 -2.14 -6.58 -7.91
CA MET A 1 -3.40 -5.83 -8.01
C MET A 1 -3.33 -4.58 -7.16
N LEU A 2 -3.51 -3.41 -7.78
CA LEU A 2 -3.64 -2.14 -7.05
C LEU A 2 -5.01 -2.03 -6.38
N ARG A 3 -5.07 -1.82 -5.05
CA ARG A 3 -6.32 -1.61 -4.31
C ARG A 3 -6.24 -0.37 -3.42
N LEU A 4 -7.37 0.31 -3.24
CA LEU A 4 -7.52 1.44 -2.31
C LEU A 4 -8.53 1.08 -1.22
N VAL A 5 -8.16 1.28 0.04
CA VAL A 5 -9.03 1.11 1.20
C VAL A 5 -8.99 2.37 2.06
N SER A 6 -10.15 2.77 2.59
CA SER A 6 -10.27 3.87 3.55
C SER A 6 -10.56 3.32 4.94
N PHE A 7 -9.96 3.93 5.97
CA PHE A 7 -10.12 3.53 7.37
C PHE A 7 -11.20 4.31 8.13
N PHE A 8 -12.00 5.12 7.44
CA PHE A 8 -13.05 5.91 8.07
C PHE A 8 -14.40 5.21 8.08
N GLU A 9 -15.00 5.12 9.27
CA GLU A 9 -16.30 4.49 9.48
C GLU A 9 -17.50 5.43 9.17
N GLN A 10 -17.27 6.75 9.04
CA GLN A 10 -18.34 7.74 8.92
C GLN A 10 -18.31 8.50 7.59
N GLY A 11 -19.19 8.10 6.66
CA GLY A 11 -19.62 8.92 5.52
C GLY A 11 -18.55 9.30 4.49
N ASN A 12 -18.99 9.95 3.41
CA ASN A 12 -18.12 10.37 2.31
C ASN A 12 -17.30 11.63 2.72
N LEU A 13 -16.15 11.41 3.36
CA LEU A 13 -15.27 12.47 3.89
C LEU A 13 -14.86 13.53 2.88
N ALA A 14 -14.77 13.17 1.61
CA ALA A 14 -14.38 14.13 0.58
C ALA A 14 -15.46 15.19 0.33
N LEU A 15 -16.73 14.87 0.61
CA LEU A 15 -17.81 15.86 0.61
C LEU A 15 -17.82 16.68 1.90
N LEU A 16 -17.52 16.06 3.04
CA LEU A 16 -17.55 16.74 4.35
C LEU A 16 -16.32 17.61 4.62
N TYR A 17 -15.16 17.25 4.07
CA TYR A 17 -13.87 17.91 4.29
C TYR A 17 -13.06 17.98 2.98
N PRO A 18 -13.49 18.78 1.99
CA PRO A 18 -12.87 18.82 0.66
C PRO A 18 -11.39 19.24 0.68
N ASN A 19 -10.98 19.99 1.72
CA ASN A 19 -9.62 20.50 1.88
C ASN A 19 -8.76 19.66 2.84
N LYS A 20 -9.27 18.56 3.43
CA LYS A 20 -8.44 17.71 4.30
C LYS A 20 -7.37 17.04 3.45
N LYS A 21 -6.10 17.26 3.82
CA LYS A 21 -4.99 16.43 3.34
C LYS A 21 -5.12 15.05 3.98
N LEU A 22 -5.38 14.04 3.17
CA LEU A 22 -5.49 12.65 3.61
C LEU A 22 -4.09 12.02 3.58
N LYS A 23 -3.62 11.51 4.71
CA LYS A 23 -2.41 10.72 4.82
C LYS A 23 -2.61 9.38 4.12
N THR A 24 -2.20 9.33 2.86
CA THR A 24 -2.14 8.09 2.06
C THR A 24 -0.87 7.32 2.37
N ILE A 25 -1.02 6.04 2.72
CA ILE A 25 0.09 5.08 2.87
C ILE A 25 -0.03 4.04 1.77
N ALA A 26 1.07 3.75 1.07
CA ALA A 26 1.17 2.54 0.25
C ALA A 26 1.71 1.39 1.11
N ALA A 27 1.07 0.22 1.04
CA ALA A 27 1.57 -1.00 1.62
C ALA A 27 1.85 -2.05 0.53
N ILE A 28 3.07 -2.59 0.51
CA ILE A 28 3.54 -3.48 -0.54
C ILE A 28 3.85 -4.84 0.10
N PRO A 29 2.98 -5.85 -0.01
CA PRO A 29 3.37 -7.22 0.31
C PRO A 29 4.44 -7.69 -0.69
N ALA A 30 5.52 -8.27 -0.17
CA ALA A 30 6.64 -8.76 -0.97
C ALA A 30 7.13 -10.10 -0.45
N TYR A 31 7.44 -11.02 -1.37
CA TYR A 31 8.09 -12.29 -1.07
C TYR A 31 9.03 -12.66 -2.22
N ASN A 32 10.34 -12.58 -1.97
CA ASN A 32 11.39 -12.80 -2.96
C ASN A 32 11.30 -11.90 -4.21
N GLU A 33 11.18 -10.60 -3.98
CA GLU A 33 11.00 -9.55 -4.99
C GLU A 33 12.23 -8.60 -5.08
N GLU A 34 13.44 -9.05 -4.74
CA GLU A 34 14.64 -8.18 -4.67
C GLU A 34 14.93 -7.40 -5.96
N LYS A 35 14.48 -7.94 -7.11
CA LYS A 35 14.68 -7.36 -8.44
C LYS A 35 13.72 -6.21 -8.75
N PHE A 36 12.54 -6.20 -8.15
CA PHE A 36 11.44 -5.30 -8.53
C PHE A 36 11.08 -4.33 -7.41
N ILE A 37 11.23 -4.73 -6.15
CA ILE A 37 10.76 -3.96 -4.99
C ILE A 37 11.35 -2.54 -4.95
N GLY A 38 12.61 -2.37 -5.36
CA GLY A 38 13.25 -1.07 -5.42
C GLY A 38 12.58 -0.11 -6.40
N GLU A 39 12.22 -0.59 -7.59
CA GLU A 39 11.54 0.20 -8.62
C GLU A 39 10.10 0.54 -8.20
N VAL A 40 9.37 -0.45 -7.68
CA VAL A 40 7.98 -0.26 -7.19
C VAL A 40 7.94 0.81 -6.10
N VAL A 41 8.86 0.75 -5.13
CA VAL A 41 9.00 1.77 -4.09
C VAL A 41 9.33 3.14 -4.68
N HIS A 42 10.29 3.18 -5.61
CA HIS A 42 10.73 4.42 -6.24
C HIS A 42 9.61 5.10 -7.05
N GLU A 43 8.73 4.33 -7.70
CA GLU A 43 7.57 4.89 -8.39
C GLU A 43 6.53 5.38 -7.38
N ALA A 44 6.21 4.55 -6.37
CA ALA A 44 5.14 4.80 -5.42
C ALA A 44 5.36 6.05 -4.54
N GLN A 45 6.60 6.37 -4.19
CA GLN A 45 6.92 7.50 -3.31
C GLN A 45 6.49 8.86 -3.89
N ASN A 46 6.28 8.95 -5.20
CA ASN A 46 5.79 10.16 -5.86
C ASN A 46 4.30 10.44 -5.59
N TYR A 47 3.55 9.46 -5.10
CA TYR A 47 2.08 9.52 -5.02
C TYR A 47 1.51 9.33 -3.62
N VAL A 48 2.33 8.90 -2.65
CA VAL A 48 1.89 8.63 -1.27
C VAL A 48 2.78 9.34 -0.26
N HIS A 49 2.29 9.47 0.98
CA HIS A 49 3.03 10.15 2.05
C HIS A 49 4.04 9.22 2.73
N GLN A 50 3.80 7.91 2.67
CA GLN A 50 4.59 6.90 3.35
C GLN A 50 4.43 5.56 2.65
N ILE A 51 5.49 4.76 2.64
CA ILE A 51 5.49 3.40 2.10
C ILE A 51 5.87 2.43 3.22
N ILE A 52 5.11 1.34 3.30
CA ILE A 52 5.37 0.22 4.19
C ILE A 52 5.52 -1.03 3.32
N VAL A 53 6.67 -1.70 3.40
CA VAL A 53 6.88 -3.00 2.77
C VAL A 53 6.65 -4.08 3.82
N ILE A 54 5.77 -5.03 3.50
CA ILE A 54 5.57 -6.24 4.29
C ILE A 54 6.37 -7.35 3.63
N ASP A 55 7.55 -7.63 4.16
CA ASP A 55 8.37 -8.76 3.74
C ASP A 55 7.82 -10.05 4.36
N ASP A 56 7.16 -10.89 3.56
CA ASP A 56 6.52 -12.13 3.98
C ASP A 56 7.51 -13.29 4.09
N GLY A 57 8.63 -13.05 4.77
CA GLY A 57 9.65 -14.06 5.04
C GLY A 57 10.56 -14.36 3.84
N SER A 58 10.93 -13.36 3.05
CA SER A 58 11.83 -13.54 1.90
C SER A 58 13.20 -14.10 2.31
N THR A 59 13.74 -14.98 1.47
CA THR A 59 15.08 -15.56 1.63
C THR A 59 16.15 -14.79 0.84
N ASP A 60 15.73 -13.84 0.01
CA ASP A 60 16.58 -12.99 -0.82
C ASP A 60 16.79 -11.60 -0.19
N ALA A 61 17.33 -10.64 -0.96
CA ALA A 61 17.62 -9.29 -0.47
C ALA A 61 16.40 -8.34 -0.41
N THR A 62 15.16 -8.81 -0.58
CA THR A 62 13.94 -7.97 -0.67
C THR A 62 13.82 -6.95 0.44
N ALA A 63 13.94 -7.37 1.71
CA ALA A 63 13.86 -6.47 2.86
C ALA A 63 14.98 -5.43 2.86
N GLU A 64 16.18 -5.83 2.46
CA GLU A 64 17.35 -4.96 2.46
C GLU A 64 17.23 -3.88 1.38
N VAL A 65 16.77 -4.26 0.19
CA VAL A 65 16.49 -3.34 -0.92
C VAL A 65 15.39 -2.35 -0.54
N ALA A 66 14.29 -2.83 0.05
CA ALA A 66 13.19 -1.99 0.52
C ALA A 66 13.63 -0.99 1.60
N ALA A 67 14.45 -1.43 2.56
CA ALA A 67 14.97 -0.58 3.62
C ALA A 67 15.91 0.51 3.07
N LYS A 68 16.81 0.14 2.15
CA LYS A 68 17.72 1.10 1.48
C LYS A 68 16.96 2.17 0.69
N ALA A 69 15.76 1.85 0.20
CA ALA A 69 14.88 2.80 -0.47
C ALA A 69 14.11 3.75 0.49
N GLY A 70 14.36 3.70 1.80
CA GLY A 70 13.77 4.62 2.78
C GLY A 70 12.35 4.25 3.23
N THR A 71 11.94 3.00 3.02
CA THR A 71 10.61 2.53 3.45
C THR A 71 10.63 1.99 4.87
N ILE A 72 9.45 1.88 5.48
CA ILE A 72 9.28 1.05 6.67
C ILE A 72 9.17 -0.40 6.22
N VAL A 73 10.06 -1.26 6.72
CA VAL A 73 10.00 -2.70 6.44
C VAL A 73 9.47 -3.43 7.68
N ILE A 74 8.41 -4.20 7.51
CA ILE A 74 7.91 -5.14 8.52
C ILE A 74 8.12 -6.54 7.96
N ARG A 75 8.95 -7.32 8.64
CA ARG A 75 9.32 -8.67 8.21
C ARG A 75 8.58 -9.71 9.02
N HIS A 76 8.01 -10.71 8.34
CA HIS A 76 7.53 -11.93 8.97
C HIS A 76 8.67 -12.92 9.16
N GLU A 77 8.63 -13.67 10.27
CA GLU A 77 9.60 -14.74 10.55
C GLU A 77 9.46 -15.91 9.56
N THR A 78 8.22 -16.18 9.13
CA THR A 78 7.87 -17.21 8.16
C THR A 78 6.85 -16.66 7.17
N ASN A 79 6.85 -17.23 5.95
CA ASN A 79 5.88 -16.87 4.92
C ASN A 79 4.45 -17.21 5.39
N LYS A 80 3.59 -16.19 5.47
CA LYS A 80 2.18 -16.28 5.88
C LYS A 80 1.22 -16.30 4.68
N ASN A 81 1.77 -16.41 3.47
CA ASN A 81 1.11 -16.24 2.19
C ASN A 81 0.54 -14.82 2.00
N TYR A 82 0.10 -14.55 0.77
CA TYR A 82 -0.44 -13.25 0.39
C TYR A 82 -1.54 -12.73 1.33
N GLY A 83 -2.48 -13.59 1.76
CA GLY A 83 -3.55 -13.19 2.68
C GLY A 83 -3.04 -12.72 4.05
N GLY A 84 -2.00 -13.37 4.58
CA GLY A 84 -1.35 -12.98 5.83
C GLY A 84 -0.56 -11.68 5.70
N ALA A 85 0.13 -11.50 4.58
CA ALA A 85 0.83 -10.26 4.25
C ALA A 85 -0.14 -9.08 4.13
N ILE A 86 -1.27 -9.26 3.42
CA ILE A 86 -2.32 -8.24 3.29
C ILE A 86 -2.94 -7.86 4.64
N LYS A 87 -3.22 -8.82 5.52
CA LYS A 87 -3.68 -8.52 6.88
C LYS A 87 -2.68 -7.61 7.61
N SER A 88 -1.39 -7.90 7.45
CA SER A 88 -0.31 -7.12 8.06
C SER A 88 -0.18 -5.73 7.44
N CYS A 89 -0.46 -5.57 6.14
CA CYS A 89 -0.59 -4.26 5.50
C CYS A 89 -1.68 -3.40 6.18
N PHE A 90 -2.85 -3.99 6.47
CA PHE A 90 -3.92 -3.29 7.17
C PHE A 90 -3.52 -2.89 8.59
N ASP A 91 -2.96 -3.83 9.35
CA ASP A 91 -2.56 -3.59 10.75
C ASP A 91 -1.47 -2.52 10.83
N ALA A 92 -0.47 -2.60 9.95
CA ALA A 92 0.58 -1.59 9.84
C ALA A 92 0.02 -0.21 9.48
N SER A 93 -0.84 -0.13 8.46
CA SER A 93 -1.38 1.16 8.01
C SER A 93 -2.21 1.84 9.10
N ARG A 94 -2.96 1.08 9.90
CA ARG A 94 -3.64 1.61 11.10
C ARG A 94 -2.65 2.09 12.14
N LYS A 95 -1.61 1.29 12.45
CA LYS A 95 -0.55 1.67 13.39
C LYS A 95 0.14 2.98 13.00
N TYR A 96 0.30 3.25 11.71
CA TYR A 96 0.89 4.49 11.18
C TYR A 96 -0.15 5.58 10.87
N ASN A 97 -1.39 5.46 11.35
CA ASN A 97 -2.45 6.46 11.23
C ASN A 97 -2.76 6.86 9.76
N ALA A 98 -2.83 5.87 8.87
CA ALA A 98 -3.26 6.11 7.49
C ALA A 98 -4.72 6.59 7.44
N ASP A 99 -4.98 7.65 6.68
CA ASP A 99 -6.35 8.01 6.26
C ASP A 99 -6.80 7.10 5.09
N LEU A 100 -5.85 6.80 4.19
CA LEU A 100 -6.03 5.95 3.00
C LEU A 100 -4.91 4.93 2.92
N LEU A 101 -5.26 3.68 2.66
CA LEU A 101 -4.34 2.60 2.34
C LEU A 101 -4.43 2.26 0.86
N VAL A 102 -3.29 2.29 0.19
CA VAL A 102 -3.12 1.76 -1.16
C VAL A 102 -2.29 0.49 -1.07
N THR A 103 -2.78 -0.64 -1.56
CA THR A 103 -1.94 -1.85 -1.71
C THR A 103 -1.44 -1.96 -3.14
N LEU A 104 -0.13 -2.15 -3.31
CA LEU A 104 0.53 -2.42 -4.60
C LEU A 104 1.20 -3.78 -4.52
N ASP A 105 1.22 -4.53 -5.62
CA ASP A 105 2.00 -5.78 -5.66
C ASP A 105 3.48 -5.46 -5.87
N GLY A 106 4.35 -6.28 -5.27
CA GLY A 106 5.82 -6.12 -5.38
C GLY A 106 6.40 -6.51 -6.74
N ASP A 107 5.61 -7.11 -7.64
CA ASP A 107 6.05 -7.69 -8.92
C ASP A 107 6.16 -6.67 -10.07
N GLY A 108 5.80 -5.41 -9.82
CA GLY A 108 5.88 -4.31 -10.80
C GLY A 108 4.84 -4.36 -11.93
N GLN A 109 3.86 -5.27 -11.89
CA GLN A 109 2.84 -5.35 -12.94
C GLN A 109 1.82 -4.20 -12.90
N HIS A 110 1.73 -3.49 -11.78
CA HIS A 110 0.84 -2.35 -11.59
C HIS A 110 1.61 -1.05 -11.47
N LYS A 111 1.16 -0.02 -12.20
CA LYS A 111 1.82 1.28 -12.21
C LYS A 111 1.35 2.12 -11.02
N ALA A 112 2.29 2.60 -10.22
CA ALA A 112 1.96 3.49 -9.12
C ALA A 112 1.36 4.83 -9.59
N SER A 113 1.60 5.22 -10.85
CA SER A 113 0.94 6.37 -11.50
C SER A 113 -0.59 6.30 -11.56
N GLU A 114 -1.21 5.15 -11.28
CA GLU A 114 -2.68 5.03 -11.18
C GLU A 114 -3.23 5.47 -9.81
N ILE A 115 -2.38 5.62 -8.79
CA ILE A 115 -2.77 5.99 -7.42
C ILE A 115 -3.53 7.34 -7.36
N PRO A 116 -3.09 8.42 -8.04
CA PRO A 116 -3.83 9.68 -8.02
C PRO A 116 -5.25 9.56 -8.57
N LEU A 117 -5.45 8.72 -9.60
CA LEU A 117 -6.76 8.47 -10.18
C LEU A 117 -7.66 7.74 -9.17
N LEU A 118 -7.15 6.72 -8.49
CA LEU A 118 -7.90 6.00 -7.45
C LEU A 118 -8.30 6.93 -6.30
N ILE A 119 -7.39 7.77 -5.82
CA ILE A 119 -7.69 8.74 -4.75
C ILE A 119 -8.75 9.74 -5.23
N LYS A 120 -8.64 10.23 -6.46
CA LYS A 120 -9.63 11.16 -7.05
C LYS A 120 -11.01 10.51 -7.14
N LEU A 121 -11.09 9.27 -7.62
CA LEU A 121 -12.34 8.53 -7.70
C LEU A 121 -12.92 8.31 -6.30
N TYR A 122 -12.09 8.02 -5.30
CA TYR A 122 -12.56 7.79 -3.92
C TYR A 122 -13.18 9.06 -3.36
N ARG A 123 -12.58 10.21 -3.67
CA ARG A 123 -13.12 11.51 -3.28
C ARG A 123 -14.48 11.82 -3.92
N ILE A 124 -14.77 11.29 -5.10
CA ILE A 124 -16.06 11.52 -5.77
C ILE A 124 -17.11 10.53 -5.25
N LEU A 125 -16.74 9.25 -5.18
CA LEU A 125 -17.69 8.15 -4.97
C LEU A 125 -17.90 7.79 -3.49
N GLY A 126 -16.98 8.19 -2.60
CA GLY A 126 -17.04 7.91 -1.16
C GLY A 126 -16.74 6.47 -0.75
N ARG A 127 -16.76 5.53 -1.70
CA ARG A 127 -16.30 4.15 -1.53
C ARG A 127 -15.76 3.66 -2.88
N ILE A 128 -14.56 3.08 -2.87
CA ILE A 128 -14.08 2.26 -3.98
C ILE A 128 -13.64 0.94 -3.36
N GLY A 129 -14.39 -0.11 -3.63
CA GLY A 129 -13.88 -1.48 -3.54
C GLY A 129 -13.76 -1.99 -4.96
N PHE A 130 -12.55 -2.11 -5.49
CA PHE A 130 -12.33 -2.93 -6.67
C PHE A 130 -12.09 -4.37 -6.21
N SER A 131 -13.14 -5.20 -6.30
CA SER A 131 -13.02 -6.65 -6.24
C SER A 131 -12.63 -7.16 -7.63
N GLY A 132 -11.34 -7.40 -7.84
CA GLY A 132 -10.85 -8.22 -8.94
C GLY A 132 -10.37 -9.57 -8.40
N GLY A 133 -11.08 -10.64 -8.76
CA GLY A 133 -10.63 -12.04 -8.71
C GLY A 133 -10.70 -12.76 -7.36
N GLY A 134 -11.67 -13.67 -7.22
CA GLY A 134 -11.83 -14.62 -6.12
C GLY A 134 -13.28 -14.78 -5.71
#